data_AF-A0A914Y6W4-F1
#
_entry.id   AF-A0A914Y6W4-F1
#
_cell.length_a   1.000
_cell.length_b   1.000
_cell.length_c   1.000
_cell.angle_alpha   90.00
_cell.angle_beta   90.00
_cell.angle_gamma   90.00
#
_symmetry.space_group_name_H-M   'P 1'
#
loop_
_entity.id
_entity.type
_entity.pdbx_description
1 polymer ?
#
loop_
_entity_poly.entity_id
_entity_poly.type
_entity_poly.pdbx_seq_one_letter_code
_entity_poly.pdbx_strand_id
1 'polypeptide(L)'
;MKKAKKGFLTPERKKKLRKLLMLKAAEDLKQQQMLKEQERQRYLQERILPLPENLDDMDTDELREVAQEFFEHIVELESGKYDLSYEVRQKDFEINELTIAVNDLRGKFVKPTLKKVSNTDNKFNKLTKKAAPTVDFRSNLKQVDTNKFAMEEEKAAEKVDWSK
;
A
#
# COMPACT_ATOMS: atom_id res chain seq x y z
N MET A 1 -30.36 -13.24 38.28
CA MET A 1 -29.60 -13.30 37.01
C MET A 1 -28.56 -12.18 36.99
N LYS A 2 -27.27 -12.50 36.95
CA LYS A 2 -26.20 -11.48 36.93
C LYS A 2 -26.21 -10.79 35.55
N LYS A 3 -26.60 -9.51 35.49
CA LYS A 3 -26.47 -8.69 34.26
C LYS A 3 -24.99 -8.63 33.88
N ALA A 4 -24.63 -9.18 32.73
CA ALA A 4 -23.26 -9.10 32.22
C ALA A 4 -22.86 -7.62 32.13
N LYS A 5 -21.74 -7.25 32.77
CA LYS A 5 -21.21 -5.88 32.74
C LYS A 5 -21.04 -5.47 31.28
N LYS A 6 -21.75 -4.41 30.87
CA LYS A 6 -21.67 -3.79 29.54
C LYS A 6 -20.18 -3.44 29.31
N GLY A 7 -19.50 -4.22 28.47
CA GLY A 7 -18.06 -4.06 28.25
C GLY A 7 -17.72 -2.62 27.87
N PHE A 8 -16.54 -2.15 28.30
CA PHE A 8 -16.01 -0.78 28.20
C PHE A 8 -16.20 -0.06 26.84
N LEU A 9 -16.48 -0.80 25.77
CA LEU A 9 -16.69 -0.27 24.43
C LEU A 9 -17.86 -0.96 23.73
N THR A 10 -18.74 -0.19 23.09
CA THR A 10 -19.78 -0.77 22.22
C THR A 10 -19.14 -1.49 21.03
N PRO A 11 -19.74 -2.58 20.52
CA PRO A 11 -19.21 -3.30 19.36
C PRO A 11 -18.96 -2.40 18.13
N GLU A 12 -19.85 -1.44 17.89
CA GLU A 12 -19.72 -0.45 16.82
C GLU A 12 -18.50 0.45 17.00
N ARG A 13 -18.27 0.96 18.22
CA ARG A 13 -17.11 1.80 18.52
C ARG A 13 -15.81 1.00 18.41
N LYS A 14 -15.80 -0.28 18.78
CA LYS A 14 -14.65 -1.18 18.55
C LYS A 14 -14.37 -1.38 17.06
N LYS A 15 -15.41 -1.55 16.23
CA LYS A 15 -15.28 -1.67 14.78
C LYS A 15 -14.73 -0.38 14.15
N LYS A 16 -15.27 0.78 14.54
CA LYS A 16 -14.79 2.09 14.07
C LYS A 16 -13.33 2.31 14.46
N LEU A 17 -12.95 1.99 15.70
CA LEU A 17 -11.57 2.11 16.16
C LEU A 17 -10.61 1.22 15.37
N ARG A 18 -10.95 -0.05 15.12
CA ARG A 18 -10.13 -0.94 14.27
C ARG A 18 -9.93 -0.38 12.87
N LYS A 19 -10.98 0.18 12.27
CA LYS A 19 -10.90 0.82 10.94
C LYS A 19 -9.93 2.01 10.98
N LEU A 20 -10.03 2.88 11.99
CA LEU A 20 -9.14 4.03 12.14
C LEU A 20 -7.68 3.60 12.35
N LEU A 21 -7.44 2.54 13.14
CA LEU A 21 -6.10 2.01 13.35
C LEU A 21 -5.51 1.42 12.06
N MET A 22 -6.29 0.70 11.26
CA MET A 22 -5.83 0.18 9.96
C MET A 22 -5.56 1.31 8.96
N LEU A 23 -6.40 2.35 8.95
CA LEU A 23 -6.19 3.53 8.10
C LEU A 23 -4.90 4.25 8.48
N LYS A 24 -4.69 4.51 9.78
CA LYS A 24 -3.46 5.11 10.27
C LYS A 24 -2.24 4.24 9.97
N ALA A 25 -2.30 2.93 10.22
CA ALA A 25 -1.19 2.02 9.92
C ALA A 25 -0.84 2.00 8.42
N ALA A 26 -1.83 2.11 7.53
CA ALA A 26 -1.60 2.20 6.10
C ALA A 26 -0.98 3.55 5.68
N GLU A 27 -1.38 4.64 6.34
CA GLU A 27 -0.78 5.97 6.15
C GLU A 27 0.66 6.01 6.65
N ASP A 28 0.91 5.56 7.88
CA ASP A 28 2.24 5.46 8.49
C ASP A 28 3.18 4.58 7.63
N LEU A 29 2.68 3.46 7.08
CA LEU A 29 3.45 2.59 6.18
C LEU A 29 3.86 3.31 4.89
N LYS A 30 2.96 4.12 4.30
CA LYS A 30 3.28 4.92 3.11
C LYS A 30 4.30 6.02 3.41
N GLN A 31 4.16 6.68 4.56
CA GLN A 31 5.12 7.69 5.00
C GLN A 31 6.51 7.08 5.21
N GLN A 32 6.59 5.92 5.87
CA GLN A 32 7.85 5.20 6.03
C GLN A 32 8.48 4.79 4.70
N GLN A 33 7.67 4.33 3.73
CA GLN A 33 8.18 4.02 2.38
C GLN A 33 8.75 5.26 1.68
N MET A 34 8.08 6.39 1.79
CA MET A 34 8.56 7.66 1.22
C MET A 34 9.87 8.11 1.85
N LEU A 35 9.97 8.08 3.19
CA LEU A 35 11.20 8.43 3.90
C LEU A 35 12.35 7.50 3.54
N LYS A 36 12.09 6.18 3.46
CA LYS A 36 13.10 5.19 3.07
C LYS A 36 13.60 5.42 1.65
N GLU A 37 12.72 5.80 0.71
CA GLU A 37 13.13 6.13 -0.66
C GLU A 37 13.94 7.43 -0.72
N GLN A 38 13.57 8.45 0.06
CA GLN A 38 14.34 9.69 0.17
C GLN A 38 15.74 9.44 0.77
N GLU A 39 15.83 8.66 1.85
CA GLU A 39 17.09 8.27 2.44
C GLU A 39 17.94 7.44 1.48
N ARG A 40 17.32 6.54 0.71
CA ARG A 40 17.99 5.78 -0.35
C ARG A 40 18.57 6.72 -1.41
N GLN A 41 17.81 7.70 -1.88
CA GLN A 41 18.30 8.68 -2.86
C GLN A 41 19.46 9.49 -2.30
N ARG A 42 19.37 9.97 -1.05
CA ARG A 42 20.46 10.68 -0.37
C ARG A 42 21.72 9.83 -0.28
N TYR A 43 21.58 8.58 0.16
CA TYR A 43 22.71 7.66 0.30
C TYR A 43 23.37 7.33 -1.05
N LEU A 44 22.57 7.16 -2.10
CA LEU A 44 23.10 6.94 -3.45
C LEU A 44 23.87 8.16 -3.96
N GLN A 45 23.38 9.37 -3.71
CA GLN A 45 24.09 10.61 -4.06
C GLN A 45 25.42 10.76 -3.31
N GLU A 46 25.47 10.33 -2.04
CA GLU A 46 26.70 10.36 -1.24
C GLU A 46 27.70 9.27 -1.64
N ARG A 47 27.22 8.08 -2.05
CA ARG A 47 28.06 6.92 -2.37
C ARG A 47 28.59 6.92 -3.79
N ILE A 48 27.82 7.41 -4.75
CA ILE A 48 28.22 7.36 -6.16
C ILE A 48 29.27 8.44 -6.39
N LEU A 49 30.46 8.02 -6.82
CA LEU A 49 31.50 8.94 -7.27
C LEU A 49 30.94 9.83 -8.40
N PRO A 50 30.96 11.16 -8.26
CA PRO A 50 30.46 12.06 -9.28
C PRO A 50 31.37 11.98 -10.51
N LEU A 51 30.77 12.12 -11.68
CA LEU A 51 31.52 12.20 -12.91
C LEU A 51 32.22 13.57 -13.00
N PRO A 52 33.50 13.64 -13.39
CA PRO A 52 34.19 14.92 -13.58
C PRO A 52 33.45 15.80 -14.60
N GLU A 53 33.24 17.08 -14.26
CA GLU A 53 32.52 18.03 -15.13
C GLU A 53 33.33 18.40 -16.38
N ASN A 54 34.66 18.33 -16.31
CA ASN A 54 35.60 18.71 -17.35
C ASN A 54 36.08 17.54 -18.22
N LEU A 55 35.31 16.46 -18.29
CA LEU A 55 35.65 15.23 -19.03
C LEU A 55 36.16 15.46 -20.46
N ASP A 56 35.56 16.41 -21.18
CA ASP A 56 35.90 16.71 -22.57
C ASP A 56 37.23 17.47 -22.72
N ASP A 57 37.70 18.10 -21.65
CA ASP A 57 38.92 18.91 -21.60
C ASP A 57 40.12 18.13 -21.01
N MET A 58 39.90 16.89 -20.55
CA MET A 58 40.93 16.05 -19.92
C MET A 58 41.84 15.37 -20.95
N ASP A 59 43.12 15.23 -20.61
CA ASP A 59 44.05 14.45 -21.43
C ASP A 59 43.80 12.94 -21.30
N THR A 60 44.27 12.18 -22.28
CA THR A 60 44.13 10.72 -22.35
C THR A 60 44.68 9.98 -21.13
N ASP A 61 45.73 10.49 -20.49
CA ASP A 61 46.29 9.90 -19.28
C ASP A 61 45.45 10.22 -18.04
N GLU A 62 44.89 11.45 -17.94
CA GLU A 62 43.96 11.82 -16.86
C GLU A 62 42.65 11.00 -16.95
N LEU A 63 42.15 10.78 -18.17
CA LEU A 63 40.98 9.92 -18.41
C LEU A 63 41.23 8.46 -17.98
N ARG A 64 42.45 7.95 -18.16
CA ARG A 64 42.82 6.60 -17.71
C ARG A 64 42.87 6.50 -16.19
N GLU A 65 43.39 7.52 -15.52
CA GLU A 65 43.45 7.57 -14.06
C GLU A 65 42.04 7.54 -13.45
N VAL A 66 41.13 8.39 -13.95
CA VAL A 66 39.73 8.39 -13.52
C VAL A 66 39.08 7.03 -13.76
N ALA A 67 39.27 6.44 -14.95
CA ALA A 67 38.71 5.13 -15.25
C ALA A 67 39.22 4.02 -14.31
N GLN A 68 40.49 4.11 -13.91
CA GLN A 68 41.09 3.18 -12.95
C GLN A 68 40.50 3.36 -11.54
N GLU A 69 40.31 4.59 -11.08
CA GLU A 69 39.66 4.90 -9.79
C GLU A 69 38.24 4.33 -9.73
N PHE A 70 37.43 4.56 -10.78
CA PHE A 70 36.08 3.99 -10.87
C PHE A 70 36.11 2.45 -10.85
N PHE A 71 37.08 1.84 -11.55
CA PHE A 71 37.21 0.39 -11.59
C PHE A 71 37.52 -0.19 -10.21
N GLU A 72 38.49 0.38 -9.50
CA GLU A 72 38.86 -0.03 -8.14
C GLU A 72 37.67 0.11 -7.19
N HIS A 73 36.96 1.23 -7.26
CA HIS A 73 35.75 1.45 -6.47
C HIS A 73 34.65 0.41 -6.75
N ILE A 74 34.44 0.05 -8.02
CA ILE A 74 33.46 -0.99 -8.40
C ILE A 74 33.85 -2.34 -7.82
N VAL A 75 35.14 -2.71 -7.85
CA VAL A 75 35.63 -3.99 -7.31
C VAL A 75 35.35 -4.07 -5.81
N GLU A 76 35.63 -3.01 -5.06
CA GLU A 76 35.33 -2.95 -3.62
C GLU A 76 33.83 -3.06 -3.34
N LEU A 77 33.01 -2.33 -4.10
CA LEU A 77 31.55 -2.37 -3.97
C LEU A 77 30.97 -3.75 -4.27
N GLU A 78 31.48 -4.45 -5.29
CA GLU A 78 30.99 -5.78 -5.65
C GLU A 78 31.37 -6.82 -4.58
N SER A 79 32.55 -6.70 -3.97
CA SER A 79 32.93 -7.51 -2.80
C SER A 79 31.97 -7.28 -1.64
N GLY A 80 31.74 -6.02 -1.24
CA GLY A 80 30.83 -5.71 -0.13
C GLY A 80 29.38 -6.11 -0.40
N LYS A 81 28.92 -6.01 -1.66
CA LYS A 81 27.62 -6.49 -2.09
C LYS A 81 27.49 -8.00 -1.98
N TYR A 82 28.54 -8.75 -2.31
CA TYR A 82 28.54 -10.20 -2.18
C TYR A 82 28.37 -10.60 -0.71
N ASP A 83 29.16 -10.02 0.19
CA ASP A 83 29.10 -10.29 1.63
C ASP A 83 27.71 -9.99 2.20
N LEU A 84 27.16 -8.80 1.88
CA LEU A 84 25.82 -8.42 2.30
C LEU A 84 24.74 -9.37 1.75
N SER A 85 24.85 -9.77 0.48
CA SER A 85 23.90 -10.69 -0.15
C SER A 85 23.94 -12.08 0.50
N TYR A 86 25.12 -12.53 0.89
CA TYR A 86 25.30 -13.79 1.61
C TYR A 86 24.67 -13.73 3.00
N GLU A 87 24.90 -12.67 3.75
CA GLU A 87 24.27 -12.46 5.06
C GLU A 87 22.74 -12.44 4.96
N VAL A 88 22.19 -11.70 3.99
CA VAL A 88 20.73 -11.66 3.75
C VAL A 88 20.19 -13.06 3.47
N ARG A 89 20.87 -13.84 2.62
CA ARG A 89 20.48 -15.22 2.31
C ARG A 89 20.49 -16.11 3.55
N GLN A 90 21.50 -15.97 4.41
CA GLN A 90 21.57 -16.73 5.67
C GLN A 90 20.42 -16.36 6.60
N LYS A 91 20.08 -15.07 6.70
CA LYS A 91 18.94 -14.59 7.48
C LYS A 91 17.60 -15.07 6.92
N ASP A 92 17.43 -15.09 5.61
CA ASP A 92 16.23 -15.64 4.97
C ASP A 92 16.05 -17.13 5.29
N PHE A 93 17.15 -17.89 5.27
CA PHE A 93 17.13 -19.30 5.67
C PHE A 93 16.73 -19.46 7.15
N GLU A 94 17.32 -18.67 8.05
CA GLU A 94 16.99 -18.68 9.47
C GLU A 94 15.50 -18.32 9.72
N ILE A 95 14.99 -17.30 9.03
CA ILE A 95 13.56 -16.91 9.10
C ILE A 95 12.66 -18.04 8.62
N ASN A 96 13.03 -18.73 7.53
CA ASN A 96 12.26 -19.84 7.00
C ASN A 96 12.20 -21.01 8.00
N GLU A 97 13.33 -21.40 8.57
CA GLU A 97 13.41 -22.45 9.60
C GLU A 97 12.56 -22.09 10.84
N LEU A 98 12.68 -20.85 11.33
CA LEU A 98 11.87 -20.36 12.45
C LEU A 98 10.38 -20.34 12.10
N THR A 99 10.02 -19.99 10.86
CA THR A 99 8.64 -19.99 10.39
C THR A 99 8.07 -21.41 10.37
N ILE A 100 8.85 -22.39 9.92
CA ILE A 100 8.47 -23.82 9.96
C ILE A 100 8.27 -24.27 11.41
N ALA A 101 9.23 -24.01 12.29
CA ALA A 101 9.15 -24.37 13.70
C ALA A 101 7.91 -23.78 14.40
N VAL A 102 7.61 -22.50 14.15
CA VAL A 102 6.40 -21.84 14.68
C VAL A 102 5.12 -22.48 14.14
N ASN A 103 5.10 -22.86 12.87
CA ASN A 103 3.94 -23.52 12.26
C ASN A 103 3.70 -24.93 12.81
N ASP A 104 4.77 -25.70 13.03
CA ASP A 104 4.68 -27.03 13.62
C ASP A 104 4.23 -26.97 15.09
N LEU A 105 4.72 -25.99 15.86
CA LEU A 105 4.27 -25.72 17.24
C LEU A 105 2.80 -25.30 17.32
N ARG A 106 2.32 -24.48 16.38
CA ARG A 106 0.89 -24.10 16.27
C ARG A 106 0.02 -25.25 15.77
N GLY A 107 0.64 -26.33 15.29
CA GLY A 107 0.00 -27.48 14.68
C GLY A 107 -0.28 -27.26 13.20
N LYS A 108 0.33 -28.07 12.33
CA LYS A 108 0.11 -28.13 10.87
C LYS A 108 -1.38 -28.25 10.48
N PHE A 109 -2.21 -28.70 11.42
CA PHE A 109 -3.64 -28.96 11.26
C PHE A 109 -4.46 -28.27 12.36
N VAL A 110 -4.37 -26.94 12.49
CA VAL A 110 -5.46 -26.20 13.17
C VAL A 110 -6.72 -26.41 12.33
N LYS A 111 -7.53 -27.43 12.67
CA LYS A 111 -8.77 -27.75 11.96
C LYS A 111 -9.60 -26.46 11.86
N PRO A 112 -9.75 -25.87 10.65
CA PRO A 112 -10.54 -24.67 10.51
C PRO A 112 -11.94 -25.01 11.04
N THR A 113 -12.44 -24.21 11.97
CA THR A 113 -13.82 -24.42 12.44
C THR A 113 -14.74 -24.30 11.23
N LEU A 114 -15.41 -25.39 10.87
CA LEU A 114 -16.31 -25.43 9.72
C LEU A 114 -17.47 -24.49 10.00
N LYS A 115 -17.36 -23.25 9.54
CA LYS A 115 -18.45 -22.29 9.58
C LYS A 115 -19.39 -22.61 8.43
N LYS A 116 -20.68 -22.72 8.71
CA LYS A 116 -21.73 -22.82 7.69
C LYS A 116 -21.70 -21.55 6.84
N VAL A 117 -21.01 -21.60 5.71
CA VAL A 117 -20.94 -20.49 4.78
C VAL A 117 -22.24 -20.52 3.98
N SER A 118 -23.14 -19.56 4.21
CA SER A 118 -24.29 -19.39 3.32
C SER A 118 -23.77 -18.89 1.98
N ASN A 119 -24.09 -19.61 0.90
CA ASN A 119 -23.59 -19.36 -0.45
C ASN A 119 -24.31 -18.17 -1.13
N THR A 120 -24.34 -17.01 -0.46
CA THR A 120 -25.04 -15.81 -0.93
C THR A 120 -24.22 -15.05 -1.97
N ASP A 121 -22.89 -15.07 -1.89
CA ASP A 121 -22.02 -14.38 -2.85
C ASP A 121 -22.10 -14.98 -4.26
N ASN A 122 -22.26 -16.31 -4.38
CA ASN A 122 -22.46 -16.94 -5.69
C ASN A 122 -23.82 -16.63 -6.33
N LYS A 123 -24.82 -16.20 -5.54
CA LYS A 123 -26.09 -15.70 -6.10
C LYS A 123 -25.93 -14.33 -6.75
N PHE A 124 -25.02 -13.50 -6.26
CA PHE A 124 -24.74 -12.18 -6.83
C PHE A 124 -23.65 -12.21 -7.91
N ASN A 125 -22.79 -13.22 -7.97
CA ASN A 125 -21.79 -13.35 -9.04
C ASN A 125 -22.38 -13.55 -10.44
N LYS A 126 -23.62 -14.01 -10.57
CA LYS A 126 -24.35 -14.00 -11.84
C LYS A 126 -24.80 -12.60 -12.28
N LEU A 127 -24.90 -11.66 -11.35
CA LEU A 127 -25.27 -10.26 -11.61
C LEU A 127 -24.04 -9.36 -11.83
N THR A 128 -22.89 -9.68 -11.22
CA THR A 128 -21.65 -8.88 -11.34
C THR A 128 -20.91 -9.04 -12.66
N LYS A 129 -21.11 -10.13 -13.43
CA LYS A 129 -20.51 -10.23 -14.79
C LYS A 129 -21.03 -9.19 -15.80
N LYS A 130 -22.03 -8.38 -15.44
CA LYS A 130 -22.56 -7.27 -16.25
C LYS A 130 -22.36 -5.88 -15.61
N ALA A 131 -21.70 -5.75 -14.47
CA ALA A 131 -21.52 -4.46 -13.81
C ALA A 131 -20.08 -4.29 -13.28
N ALA A 132 -19.54 -3.08 -13.46
CA ALA A 132 -18.20 -2.61 -13.10
C ALA A 132 -17.68 -3.09 -11.72
N PRO A 133 -16.35 -3.14 -11.50
CA PRO A 133 -15.70 -3.86 -10.38
C PRO A 133 -15.98 -3.31 -8.98
N THR A 134 -16.79 -2.26 -8.85
CA THR A 134 -17.29 -1.74 -7.59
C THR A 134 -18.80 -1.65 -7.68
N VAL A 135 -19.51 -2.54 -7.00
CA VAL A 135 -20.95 -2.41 -6.76
C VAL A 135 -21.16 -1.25 -5.80
N ASP A 136 -21.09 -0.03 -6.31
CA ASP A 136 -21.39 1.17 -5.56
C ASP A 136 -22.91 1.28 -5.44
N PHE A 137 -23.46 0.77 -4.34
CA PHE A 137 -24.90 0.85 -4.06
C PHE A 137 -25.44 2.28 -4.03
N ARG A 138 -24.57 3.29 -3.94
CA ARG A 138 -24.97 4.71 -3.95
C ARG A 138 -25.34 5.22 -5.33
N SER A 139 -24.75 4.68 -6.39
CA SER A 139 -24.99 5.17 -7.76
C SER A 139 -26.41 4.86 -8.27
N ASN A 140 -27.04 3.81 -7.74
CA ASN A 140 -28.42 3.43 -8.07
C ASN A 140 -29.47 4.06 -7.13
N LEU A 141 -29.09 4.80 -6.10
CA LEU A 141 -30.04 5.60 -5.34
C LEU A 141 -30.24 6.95 -6.05
N LYS A 142 -31.49 7.30 -6.35
CA LYS A 142 -31.82 8.67 -6.73
C LYS A 142 -31.43 9.60 -5.57
N GLN A 143 -30.42 10.45 -5.76
CA GLN A 143 -30.25 11.64 -4.92
C GLN A 143 -31.48 12.51 -5.18
N VAL A 144 -32.35 12.61 -4.18
CA VAL A 144 -33.38 13.64 -4.17
C VAL A 144 -32.69 14.89 -3.67
N ASP A 145 -32.43 15.84 -4.56
CA ASP A 145 -32.08 17.20 -4.17
C ASP A 145 -33.31 17.80 -3.48
N THR A 146 -33.42 17.57 -2.17
CA THR A 146 -34.37 18.31 -1.37
C THR A 146 -33.83 19.73 -1.24
N ASN A 147 -34.16 20.57 -2.21
CA ASN A 147 -34.17 22.04 -2.11
C ASN A 147 -35.23 22.49 -1.07
N LYS A 148 -35.28 21.88 0.11
CA LYS A 148 -36.13 22.29 1.22
C LYS A 148 -35.48 23.36 2.10
N PHE A 149 -34.22 23.71 1.81
CA PHE A 149 -33.47 24.76 2.51
C PHE A 149 -32.69 25.70 1.55
N ALA A 150 -32.90 25.59 0.24
CA ALA A 150 -32.39 26.58 -0.71
C ALA A 150 -33.41 27.70 -0.80
N MET A 151 -33.01 28.90 -0.35
CA MET A 151 -33.75 30.15 -0.47
C MET A 151 -34.17 30.32 -1.94
N GLU A 152 -35.45 30.64 -2.20
CA GLU A 152 -35.96 30.89 -3.55
C GLU A 152 -35.11 31.96 -4.25
N GLU A 153 -34.29 31.54 -5.20
CA GLU A 153 -33.84 32.42 -6.27
C GLU A 153 -34.77 32.17 -7.45
N GLU A 154 -35.55 33.20 -7.80
CA GLU A 154 -36.40 33.25 -8.97
C GLU A 154 -35.63 32.80 -10.22
N LYS A 155 -36.03 31.66 -10.80
CA LYS A 155 -35.70 31.35 -12.19
C LYS A 155 -36.95 31.43 -13.04
N ALA A 156 -36.87 32.40 -13.96
CA ALA A 156 -37.83 32.80 -14.95
C ALA A 156 -38.54 31.63 -15.64
N ALA A 157 -39.85 31.80 -15.83
CA ALA A 157 -40.72 30.88 -16.54
C ALA A 157 -40.26 30.67 -18.00
N GLU A 158 -39.64 29.51 -18.26
CA GLU A 158 -39.39 29.05 -19.62
C GLU A 158 -40.70 28.46 -20.17
N LYS A 159 -41.23 29.10 -21.23
CA LYS A 159 -42.48 28.70 -21.89
C LYS A 159 -42.34 27.29 -22.43
N VAL A 160 -43.22 26.40 -22.00
CA VAL A 160 -43.30 25.04 -22.51
C VAL A 160 -43.94 25.09 -23.90
N ASP A 161 -43.20 24.67 -24.92
CA ASP A 161 -43.63 24.66 -26.31
C ASP A 161 -44.49 23.43 -26.61
N TRP A 162 -45.81 23.62 -26.55
CA TRP A 162 -46.77 22.81 -27.29
C TRP A 162 -47.87 23.71 -27.86
N SER A 163 -47.48 24.51 -28.84
CA SER A 163 -48.36 24.88 -29.96
C SER A 163 -47.51 25.52 -31.05
N LYS A 164 -47.60 24.95 -32.27
CA LYS A 164 -46.93 25.37 -33.52
C LYS A 164 -46.57 26.84 -33.64
#